data_AF-A0A7Y2GS27-F1
#
_entry.id   AF-A0A7Y2GS27-F1
#
_cell.length_a   1.000
_cell.length_b   1.000
_cell.length_c   1.000
_cell.angle_alpha   90.00
_cell.angle_beta   90.00
_cell.angle_gamma   90.00
#
_symmetry.space_group_name_H-M   'P 1'
#
loop_
_entity.id
_entity.type
_entity.pdbx_description
1 polymer ?
#
loop_
_entity_poly.entity_id
_entity_poly.type
_entity_poly.pdbx_seq_one_letter_code
_entity_poly.pdbx_strand_id
1 'polypeptide(L)' 'MGSGKSTQALQVHYNLGERGLRCMLLTQLDRTDGVVSSRLGIQAEAVVISPTVDLYRLIAA' A
#
# COMPACT_ATOMS: atom_id res chain seq x y z
N MET A 1 -0.11 -16.88 -5.84
CA MET A 1 0.22 -16.41 -4.48
C MET A 1 1.61 -16.95 -4.09
N GLY A 2 2.49 -16.16 -3.46
CA GLY A 2 3.83 -16.62 -3.02
C GLY A 2 5.04 -15.91 -3.65
N SER A 3 4.83 -15.02 -4.62
CA SER A 3 5.90 -14.30 -5.34
C SER A 3 6.44 -13.04 -4.64
N GLY A 4 6.14 -12.84 -3.36
CA GLY A 4 6.67 -11.70 -2.60
C GLY A 4 6.11 -10.30 -2.92
N LYS A 5 5.04 -10.16 -3.71
CA LYS A 5 4.47 -8.84 -4.12
C LYS A 5 4.22 -7.88 -2.95
N SER A 6 3.49 -8.32 -1.92
CA SER A 6 3.19 -7.47 -0.77
C SER A 6 4.47 -7.11 0.00
N THR A 7 5.42 -8.05 0.12
CA THR A 7 6.72 -7.78 0.73
C THR A 7 7.46 -6.68 -0.04
N GLN A 8 7.52 -6.77 -1.37
CA GLN A 8 8.18 -5.77 -2.21
C GLN A 8 7.51 -4.40 -2.12
N ALA A 9 6.17 -4.35 -2.17
CA ALA A 9 5.43 -3.09 -2.02
C ALA A 9 5.70 -2.43 -0.66
N LEU A 10 5.70 -3.20 0.43
CA LEU A 10 5.99 -2.72 1.78
C LEU A 10 7.43 -2.23 1.92
N GLN A 11 8.40 -2.93 1.32
CA GLN A 11 9.80 -2.53 1.32
C GLN A 11 10.02 -1.21 0.56
N VAL A 12 9.40 -1.05 -0.61
CA VAL A 12 9.48 0.20 -1.39
C VAL A 12 8.85 1.35 -0.62
N HIS A 13 7.66 1.15 -0.06
CA HIS A 13 6.97 2.15 0.76
C HIS A 13 7.82 2.62 1.95
N TYR A 14 8.40 1.67 2.70
CA TYR A 14 9.29 1.98 3.82
C TYR A 14 10.53 2.76 3.36
N ASN A 15 11.24 2.27 2.34
CA ASN A 15 12.49 2.89 1.87
C ASN A 15 12.28 4.31 1.33
N LEU A 16 11.15 4.60 0.68
CA LEU A 16 10.83 5.94 0.20
C LEU A 16 10.46 6.86 1.37
N GLY A 17 9.71 6.36 2.34
CA GLY A 17 9.38 7.10 3.57
C GLY A 17 10.61 7.48 4.39
N GLU A 18 11.57 6.56 4.56
CA GLU A 18 12.86 6.83 5.21
C GLU A 18 13.69 7.92 4.51
N ARG A 19 13.45 8.16 3.22
CA ARG A 19 14.06 9.25 2.44
C ARG A 19 13.26 10.56 2.51
N GLY A 20 12.21 10.61 3.31
CA GLY A 20 11.32 11.76 3.44
C GLY A 20 10.38 11.97 2.24
N LEU A 21 10.24 10.96 1.35
CA LEU A 21 9.35 11.05 0.21
C LEU A 21 7.91 10.71 0.62
N ARG A 22 6.94 11.49 0.13
CA ARG A 22 5.52 11.17 0.28
C ARG A 22 5.18 9.96 -0.59
N CYS A 23 4.90 8.83 0.05
CA CYS A 23 4.46 7.60 -0.61
C CYS A 23 3.10 7.19 -0.05
N MET A 24 2.19 6.75 -0.92
CA MET A 24 0.88 6.22 -0.53
C MET A 24 0.83 4.73 -0.85
N LEU A 25 0.39 3.94 0.12
CA LEU A 25 0.06 2.53 -0.09
C LEU A 25 -1.45 2.44 -0.34
N LEU A 26 -1.84 1.82 -1.46
CA LEU A 26 -3.23 1.66 -1.85
C LEU A 26 -3.58 0.17 -1.91
N THR A 27 -4.79 -0.19 -1.51
CA THR A 27 -5.29 -1.56 -1.56
C THR A 27 -6.71 -1.61 -2.11
N GLN A 28 -7.04 -2.65 -2.87
CA GLN A 28 -8.37 -2.91 -3.38
C GLN A 28 -8.72 -4.37 -3.07
N LEU A 29 -10.00 -4.64 -2.78
CA LEU A 29 -10.49 -5.96 -2.38
C LEU A 29 -9.84 -6.45 -1.08
N ASP A 30 -9.49 -5.53 -0.18
CA ASP A 30 -8.88 -5.88 1.09
C ASP A 30 -9.89 -6.59 1.99
N ARG A 31 -9.40 -7.62 2.69
CA ARG A 31 -10.15 -8.40 3.67
C ARG A 31 -9.86 -7.94 5.10
N THR A 32 -8.90 -7.04 5.26
CA THR A 32 -8.29 -6.62 6.53
C THR A 32 -8.38 -5.11 6.71
N ASP A 33 -9.45 -4.50 6.17
CA ASP A 33 -9.83 -3.09 6.32
C ASP A 33 -8.67 -2.08 6.30
N GLY A 34 -7.97 -2.00 5.16
CA GLY A 34 -6.97 -0.95 4.93
C GLY A 34 -5.57 -1.32 5.41
N VAL A 35 -5.20 -2.59 5.33
CA VAL A 35 -3.87 -3.08 5.68
C VAL A 35 -3.32 -3.96 4.59
N VAL A 36 -2.15 -3.60 4.06
CA VAL A 36 -1.37 -4.50 3.20
C VAL A 36 -0.43 -5.29 4.08
N SER A 37 -0.60 -6.61 4.11
CA SER A 37 0.24 -7.55 4.85
C SER A 37 1.01 -8.50 3.93
N SER A 38 2.15 -8.97 4.41
CA SER A 38 2.98 -9.97 3.74
C SER A 38 3.11 -11.25 4.56
N ARG A 39 3.51 -12.35 3.90
CA ARG A 39 3.76 -13.63 4.58
C ARG A 39 4.95 -13.63 5.54
N LEU A 40 5.77 -12.59 5.51
CA LEU A 40 6.87 -12.39 6.45
C LEU A 40 6.43 -11.65 7.73
N GLY A 41 5.12 -11.41 7.90
CA GLY A 41 4.58 -10.72 9.08
C GLY A 41 4.74 -9.20 9.05
N ILE A 42 5.24 -8.63 7.97
CA ILE A 42 5.33 -7.17 7.78
C ILE A 42 3.97 -6.68 7.25
N GLN A 43 3.50 -5.57 7.81
CA GLN A 43 2.26 -4.91 7.41
C GLN A 43 2.37 -3.38 7.50
N ALA A 44 1.56 -2.68 6.72
CA ALA A 44 1.39 -1.24 6.81
C ALA A 44 -0.05 -0.84 6.47
N GLU A 45 -0.48 0.30 7.01
CA GLU A 45 -1.75 0.91 6.63
C GLU A 45 -1.76 1.27 5.14
N ALA A 46 -2.92 1.09 4.53
CA ALA A 46 -3.16 1.37 3.13
C ALA A 46 -4.52 2.01 2.95
N VAL A 47 -4.60 2.95 2.02
CA VAL A 47 -5.87 3.55 1.63
C VAL A 47 -6.66 2.50 0.84
N VAL A 48 -7.84 2.15 1.33
CA VAL A 48 -8.77 1.30 0.60
C VAL A 48 -9.37 2.10 -0.55
N ILE A 49 -9.19 1.60 -1.76
CA ILE A 49 -9.76 2.18 -2.97
C ILE A 49 -10.79 1.23 -3.58
N SER A 50 -11.69 1.80 -4.37
CA SER A 50 -12.64 1.05 -5.20
C SER A 50 -12.39 1.37 -6.68
N PRO A 51 -12.96 0.60 -7.62
CA PRO A 51 -12.81 0.88 -9.06
C PRO A 51 -13.33 2.26 -9.50
N THR A 52 -14.10 2.96 -8.66
CA THR A 52 -14.66 4.28 -8.94
C THR A 52 -13.81 5.42 -8.40
N VAL A 53 -12.72 5.13 -7.68
CA VAL A 53 -11.82 6.16 -7.11
C VAL A 53 -11.00 6.81 -8.22
N ASP A 54 -11.02 8.15 -8.25
CA ASP A 54 -10.09 8.94 -9.06
C ASP A 54 -8.74 9.07 -8.34
N LEU A 55 -7.72 8.36 -8.85
CA LEU A 55 -6.39 8.36 -8.27
C LEU A 55 -5.67 9.70 -8.40
N TYR A 56 -5.92 10.47 -9.46
CA TYR A 56 -5.28 11.79 -9.62
C TYR A 56 -5.78 12.76 -8.56
N ARG A 57 -7.10 12.73 -8.32
CA ARG A 57 -7.70 13.53 -7.25
C ARG A 57 -7.24 13.08 -5.87
N LEU A 58 -7.07 11.77 -5.66
CA LEU A 58 -6.59 11.20 -4.39
C LEU A 58 -5.16 11.66 -4.05
N ILE A 59 -4.24 11.67 -5.00
CA ILE A 59 -2.83 12.03 -4.75
C ILE A 59 -2.56 13.54 -4.74
N ALA A 60 -3.50 14.35 -5.22
CA ALA A 60 -3.38 15.80 -5.23
C ALA A 60 -3.70 16.46 -3.86
N ALA A 61 -4.28 15.70 -2.92
CA ALA A 61 -4.51 16.11 -1.53
C ALA A 61 -3.26 15.93 -0.65
#